data_AF-A0A917WZ11-F1
#
_entry.id   AF-A0A917WZ11-F1
#
_cell.length_a   1.000
_cell.length_b   1.000
_cell.length_c   1.000
_cell.angle_alpha   90.00
_cell.angle_beta   90.00
_cell.angle_gamma   90.00
#
_symmetry.space_group_name_H-M   'P 1'
#
loop_
_entity.id
_entity.type
_entity.pdbx_description
1 polymer ?
#
loop_
_entity_poly.entity_id
_entity_poly.type
_entity_poly.pdbx_seq_one_letter_code
_entity_poly.pdbx_strand_id
1 'polypeptide(L)'
;MPRRCREAPPGDAGFSLVETLTAIAVMGVVMTALTTFFVSANNTLNKERGLQMAVRYAHDGVEMVRALPPGSIIAGRSRREVEKQKALLQPTDENDRVAKALQRELQGVIETMDISAAIDTTVPEDEDNVDNNTLATVPETPEAPTNNVALQRYWFVGACSMPMPKLRREDEKKPHETPCVKGQNDPLKFWKVVVVVVWQDSRACTNAVCTYSTQTLVTQATSDPVFNPSVTVIPPLPDNPGNQFSDVGIPIREVRLTASSSSPPYGWTADNLPPGLGLTSDGVIRGTPSQKGVYVVRVIVQDQSSSNDASFNWTVNELPAAVPKNQTWDAGAAVSYTLPVTGGAPPFTWSATGLPAGLSLDPNTGVVSGASMVSGAAAGATVNVRVVDSYNQASTASFVWNTKVQVVGPAVLTPTKGAAYSARIEAGGGTGVNTYTASNLPAGLSIASDGTISGTATATSRFLATITVRDSNGVTNSKAVWVNVAASGADLRITLPTGPAERANPKGTQLTEWTATAAGGTGTYTWTPSGLPNGVSVTFNAEKATFKGTPSATGTFTVKLTVTDAAKTKSEFSFQWTIT
;
A
#
# COMPACT_ATOMS: atom_id res chain seq x y z
N MET A 1 35.62 -85.82 52.47
CA MET A 1 34.86 -86.54 53.52
C MET A 1 35.83 -86.85 54.65
N PRO A 2 35.49 -86.72 55.95
CA PRO A 2 34.20 -87.09 56.58
C PRO A 2 33.60 -86.08 57.59
N ARG A 3 32.40 -86.41 58.08
CA ARG A 3 31.63 -85.72 59.14
C ARG A 3 32.35 -85.79 60.50
N ARG A 4 32.22 -84.76 61.33
CA ARG A 4 32.35 -84.83 62.80
C ARG A 4 31.25 -84.03 63.49
N CYS A 5 30.89 -84.54 64.66
CA CYS A 5 29.69 -84.34 65.45
C CYS A 5 29.43 -82.90 65.93
N ARG A 6 28.14 -82.57 66.07
CA ARG A 6 27.60 -81.38 66.72
C ARG A 6 27.66 -81.58 68.23
N GLU A 7 28.42 -80.74 68.94
CA GLU A 7 28.32 -80.58 70.39
C GLU A 7 27.24 -79.54 70.73
N ALA A 8 26.57 -79.78 71.85
CA ALA A 8 25.43 -79.04 72.38
C ALA A 8 25.79 -77.58 72.76
N PRO A 9 24.83 -76.63 72.69
CA PRO A 9 25.07 -75.24 73.04
C PRO A 9 25.41 -75.10 74.53
N PRO A 10 26.41 -74.27 74.90
CA PRO A 10 26.70 -73.96 76.29
C PRO A 10 25.54 -73.16 76.91
N GLY A 11 25.13 -73.56 78.11
CA GLY A 11 24.05 -72.94 78.86
C GLY A 11 24.31 -71.45 79.13
N ASP A 12 23.21 -70.69 79.18
CA ASP A 12 23.19 -69.27 79.55
C ASP A 12 24.03 -69.03 80.81
N ALA A 13 25.20 -68.40 80.63
CA ALA A 13 25.90 -67.75 81.71
C ALA A 13 25.04 -66.55 82.10
N GLY A 14 24.32 -66.68 83.22
CA GLY A 14 23.59 -65.54 83.81
C GLY A 14 24.52 -64.32 83.93
N PHE A 15 23.97 -63.15 83.66
CA PHE A 15 24.71 -61.89 83.63
C PHE A 15 25.62 -61.73 84.86
N SER A 16 26.87 -61.33 84.63
CA SER A 16 27.79 -61.04 85.73
C SER A 16 27.24 -59.88 86.59
N LEU A 17 27.59 -59.85 87.87
CA LEU A 17 27.20 -58.75 88.78
C LEU A 17 27.60 -57.38 88.19
N VAL A 18 28.76 -57.32 87.51
CA VAL A 18 29.27 -56.12 86.86
C VAL A 18 28.40 -55.69 85.67
N GLU A 19 27.94 -56.61 84.82
CA GLU A 19 26.98 -56.32 83.74
C GLU A 19 25.62 -55.85 84.28
N THR A 20 25.16 -56.45 85.38
CA THR A 20 23.88 -56.06 85.99
C THR A 20 23.97 -54.64 86.57
N LEU A 21 25.06 -54.31 87.24
CA LEU A 21 25.30 -52.98 87.81
C LEU A 21 25.52 -51.92 86.72
N THR A 22 26.26 -52.23 85.66
CA THR A 22 26.42 -51.32 84.50
C THR A 22 25.11 -51.13 83.75
N ALA A 23 24.31 -52.19 83.56
CA ALA A 23 22.99 -52.08 82.94
C ALA A 23 22.05 -51.19 83.77
N ILE A 24 22.01 -51.32 85.09
CA ILE A 24 21.21 -50.45 85.97
C ILE A 24 21.69 -48.99 85.88
N ALA A 25 23.01 -48.75 85.90
CA ALA A 25 23.56 -47.41 85.78
C ALA A 25 23.24 -46.76 84.41
N VAL A 26 23.40 -47.51 83.32
CA VAL A 26 23.05 -47.05 81.96
C VAL A 26 21.56 -46.81 81.85
N MET A 27 20.71 -47.70 82.37
CA MET A 27 19.26 -47.48 82.41
C MET A 27 18.89 -46.22 83.22
N GLY A 28 19.56 -45.95 84.34
CA GLY A 28 19.34 -44.74 85.13
C GLY A 28 19.67 -43.46 84.35
N VAL A 29 20.81 -43.43 83.65
CA VAL A 29 21.21 -42.30 82.80
C VAL A 29 20.27 -42.14 81.61
N VAL A 30 19.88 -43.25 80.97
CA VAL A 30 18.96 -43.23 79.83
C VAL A 30 17.55 -42.77 80.26
N MET A 31 17.04 -43.23 81.40
CA MET A 31 15.73 -42.81 81.91
C MET A 31 15.71 -41.33 82.35
N THR A 32 16.81 -40.81 82.90
CA THR A 32 16.94 -39.38 83.22
C THR A 32 17.05 -38.50 81.97
N ALA A 33 17.75 -38.96 80.93
CA ALA A 33 17.79 -38.29 79.63
C ALA A 33 16.43 -38.33 78.90
N LEU A 34 15.72 -39.47 78.95
CA LEU A 34 14.37 -39.61 78.38
C LEU A 34 13.36 -38.71 79.08
N THR A 35 13.38 -38.64 80.42
CA THR A 35 12.44 -37.79 81.17
C THR A 35 12.65 -36.31 80.86
N THR A 36 13.90 -35.84 80.80
CA THR A 36 14.22 -34.46 80.39
C THR A 36 13.82 -34.17 78.94
N PHE A 37 14.06 -35.10 78.03
CA PHE A 37 13.59 -35.01 76.65
C PHE A 37 12.06 -34.92 76.56
N PHE A 38 11.32 -35.81 77.23
CA PHE A 38 9.85 -35.82 77.21
C PHE A 38 9.26 -34.56 77.83
N VAL A 39 9.82 -34.04 78.93
CA VAL A 39 9.36 -32.78 79.53
C VAL A 39 9.61 -31.60 78.58
N SER A 40 10.79 -31.52 77.97
CA SER A 40 11.12 -30.47 77.00
C SER A 40 10.25 -30.54 75.74
N ALA A 41 10.06 -31.75 75.19
CA ALA A 41 9.22 -31.99 74.03
C ALA A 41 7.74 -31.64 74.33
N ASN A 42 7.22 -32.04 75.48
CA ASN A 42 5.84 -31.74 75.87
C ASN A 42 5.63 -30.23 76.11
N ASN A 43 6.60 -29.55 76.73
CA ASN A 43 6.55 -28.09 76.90
C ASN A 43 6.58 -27.37 75.54
N THR A 44 7.41 -27.84 74.60
CA THR A 44 7.48 -27.28 73.24
C THR A 44 6.19 -27.53 72.47
N LEU A 45 5.63 -28.75 72.53
CA LEU A 45 4.36 -29.07 71.89
C LEU A 45 3.18 -28.27 72.46
N ASN A 46 3.13 -28.07 73.77
CA ASN A 46 2.10 -27.24 74.41
C ASN A 46 2.27 -25.77 74.02
N LYS A 47 3.51 -25.28 73.93
CA LYS A 47 3.82 -23.94 73.41
C LYS A 47 3.28 -23.75 71.99
N GLU A 48 3.63 -24.65 71.07
CA GLU A 48 3.22 -24.59 69.67
C GLU A 48 1.69 -24.69 69.51
N ARG A 49 1.02 -25.55 70.30
CA ARG A 49 -0.45 -25.61 70.33
C ARG A 49 -1.06 -24.30 70.79
N GLY A 50 -0.55 -23.72 71.88
CA GLY A 50 -0.98 -22.40 72.36
C GLY A 50 -0.78 -21.31 71.31
N LEU A 51 0.36 -21.33 70.62
CA LEU A 51 0.71 -20.38 69.57
C LEU A 51 -0.20 -20.50 68.34
N GLN A 52 -0.49 -21.71 67.86
CA GLN A 52 -1.42 -21.91 66.73
C GLN A 52 -2.84 -21.43 67.06
N MET A 53 -3.32 -21.69 68.27
CA MET A 53 -4.62 -21.18 68.72
C MET A 53 -4.61 -19.66 68.86
N ALA A 54 -3.53 -19.09 69.41
CA ALA A 54 -3.36 -17.64 69.54
C ALA A 54 -3.29 -16.95 68.17
N VAL A 55 -2.58 -17.50 67.19
CA VAL A 55 -2.50 -16.99 65.81
C VAL A 55 -3.88 -16.96 65.17
N ARG A 56 -4.63 -18.07 65.26
CA ARG A 56 -5.98 -18.13 64.71
C ARG A 56 -6.90 -17.10 65.38
N TYR A 57 -6.83 -16.99 66.70
CA TYR A 57 -7.67 -16.07 67.46
C TYR A 57 -7.33 -14.59 67.22
N ALA A 58 -6.04 -14.29 67.01
CA ALA A 58 -5.57 -12.96 66.68
C ALA A 58 -5.92 -12.58 65.23
N HIS A 59 -5.81 -13.53 64.28
CA HIS A 59 -6.19 -13.30 62.89
C HIS A 59 -7.69 -13.13 62.71
N ASP A 60 -8.50 -13.93 63.41
CA ASP A 60 -9.96 -13.72 63.53
C ASP A 60 -10.26 -12.31 64.03
N GLY A 61 -9.50 -11.82 65.03
CA GLY A 61 -9.62 -10.44 65.46
C GLY A 61 -9.31 -9.42 64.35
N VAL A 62 -8.23 -9.62 63.59
CA VAL A 62 -7.92 -8.75 62.44
C VAL A 62 -9.03 -8.78 61.38
N GLU A 63 -9.64 -9.93 61.12
CA GLU A 63 -10.76 -10.03 60.18
C GLU A 63 -12.02 -9.31 60.71
N MET A 64 -12.29 -9.35 62.02
CA MET A 64 -13.35 -8.52 62.63
C MET A 64 -13.09 -7.03 62.39
N VAL A 65 -11.83 -6.58 62.50
CA VAL A 65 -11.44 -5.19 62.23
C VAL A 65 -11.57 -4.81 60.77
N ARG A 66 -11.22 -5.72 59.84
CA ARG A 66 -11.36 -5.50 58.39
C ARG A 66 -12.81 -5.49 57.93
N ALA A 67 -13.70 -6.16 58.66
CA ALA A 67 -15.13 -6.17 58.38
C ALA A 67 -15.83 -4.85 58.79
N LEU A 68 -15.18 -4.00 59.57
CA LEU A 68 -15.74 -2.73 60.01
C LEU A 68 -15.70 -1.67 58.89
N PRO A 69 -16.76 -0.86 58.74
CA PRO A 69 -16.75 0.28 57.83
C PRO A 69 -15.59 1.26 58.09
N PRO A 70 -15.07 1.92 57.04
CA PRO A 70 -14.11 3.02 57.17
C PRO A 70 -14.54 4.06 58.23
N GLY A 71 -13.66 4.34 59.20
CA GLY A 71 -13.93 5.31 60.26
C GLY A 71 -14.74 4.79 61.46
N SER A 72 -15.40 3.63 61.39
CA SER A 72 -16.16 3.10 62.55
C SER A 72 -15.26 2.49 63.64
N ILE A 73 -13.96 2.32 63.36
CA ILE A 73 -12.99 1.71 64.27
C ILE A 73 -12.78 2.52 65.57
N ILE A 74 -13.01 3.83 65.52
CA ILE A 74 -12.96 4.70 66.69
C ILE A 74 -14.36 5.04 67.23
N ALA A 75 -15.44 4.67 66.53
CA ALA A 75 -16.79 5.09 66.89
C ALA A 75 -17.17 4.62 68.31
N GLY A 76 -17.63 5.54 69.16
CA GLY A 76 -17.99 5.27 70.55
C GLY A 76 -16.80 5.15 71.52
N ARG A 77 -15.55 5.31 71.05
CA ARG A 77 -14.36 5.17 71.90
C ARG A 77 -14.07 6.44 72.69
N SER A 78 -14.33 6.41 74.00
CA SER A 78 -14.14 7.56 74.91
C SER A 78 -12.68 7.79 75.29
N ARG A 79 -12.36 9.01 75.78
CA ARG A 79 -11.01 9.33 76.30
C ARG A 79 -10.60 8.40 77.44
N ARG A 80 -11.55 7.96 78.29
CA ARG A 80 -11.28 7.02 79.40
C ARG A 80 -10.78 5.67 78.91
N GLU A 81 -11.35 5.16 77.82
CA GLU A 81 -10.92 3.88 77.21
C GLU A 81 -9.54 3.99 76.56
N VAL A 82 -9.23 5.15 75.96
CA VAL A 82 -7.89 5.43 75.44
C VAL A 82 -6.84 5.46 76.54
N GLU A 83 -7.16 6.08 77.69
CA GLU A 83 -6.27 6.09 78.85
C GLU A 83 -6.13 4.71 79.52
N LYS A 84 -7.19 3.89 79.55
CA LYS A 84 -7.09 2.48 79.98
C LYS A 84 -6.13 1.68 79.09
N GLN A 85 -6.20 1.83 77.77
CA GLN A 85 -5.26 1.16 76.86
C GLN A 85 -3.81 1.64 77.06
N LYS A 86 -3.61 2.93 77.31
CA LYS A 86 -2.28 3.46 77.66
C LYS A 86 -1.76 2.91 78.98
N ALA A 87 -2.62 2.78 79.99
CA ALA A 87 -2.26 2.23 81.30
C ALA A 87 -1.78 0.78 81.20
N LEU A 88 -2.37 -0.04 80.32
CA LEU A 88 -1.92 -1.42 80.06
C LEU A 88 -0.47 -1.52 79.51
N LEU A 89 0.04 -0.43 78.92
CA LEU A 89 1.39 -0.36 78.35
C LEU A 89 2.42 0.22 79.33
N GLN A 90 1.95 0.76 80.45
CA GLN A 90 2.76 1.35 81.51
C GLN A 90 2.41 0.68 82.84
N PRO A 91 2.89 -0.56 83.08
CA PRO A 91 2.55 -1.29 84.29
C PRO A 91 3.01 -0.53 85.54
N THR A 92 2.06 -0.11 86.38
CA THR A 92 2.34 0.50 87.69
C THR A 92 2.54 -0.55 88.78
N ASP A 93 2.00 -1.75 88.60
CA ASP A 93 2.19 -2.90 89.50
C ASP A 93 3.34 -3.78 88.97
N GLU A 94 4.40 -3.92 89.76
CA GLU A 94 5.52 -4.80 89.40
C GLU A 94 5.13 -6.29 89.35
N ASN A 95 4.01 -6.67 89.96
CA ASN A 95 3.54 -8.05 89.96
C ASN A 95 2.61 -8.38 88.78
N ASP A 96 2.20 -7.40 87.97
CA ASP A 96 1.36 -7.65 86.79
C ASP A 96 2.20 -8.23 85.64
N ARG A 97 2.19 -9.57 85.57
CA ARG A 97 2.93 -10.34 84.56
C ARG A 97 2.37 -10.14 83.15
N VAL A 98 1.07 -9.85 83.03
CA VAL A 98 0.38 -9.66 81.73
C VAL A 98 0.73 -8.30 81.16
N ALA A 99 0.60 -7.23 81.94
CA ALA A 99 0.98 -5.88 81.51
C ALA A 99 2.47 -5.79 81.12
N LYS A 100 3.36 -6.44 81.90
CA LYS A 100 4.78 -6.55 81.53
C LYS A 100 5.03 -7.33 80.23
N ALA A 101 4.22 -8.34 79.93
CA ALA A 101 4.34 -9.09 78.68
C ALA A 101 3.85 -8.26 77.48
N LEU A 102 2.73 -7.56 77.62
CA LEU A 102 2.21 -6.62 76.63
C LEU A 102 3.21 -5.50 76.32
N GLN A 103 3.78 -4.88 77.35
CA GLN A 103 4.79 -3.83 77.18
C GLN A 103 5.99 -4.29 76.35
N ARG A 104 6.51 -5.51 76.60
CA ARG A 104 7.65 -6.06 75.85
C ARG A 104 7.31 -6.38 74.40
N GLU A 105 6.15 -6.98 74.16
CA GLU A 105 5.70 -7.36 72.81
C GLU A 105 5.47 -6.11 71.94
N LEU A 106 4.91 -5.05 72.54
CA LEU A 106 4.37 -3.92 71.81
C LEU A 106 5.32 -2.71 71.72
N GLN A 107 6.47 -2.73 72.39
CA GLN A 107 7.37 -1.58 72.53
C GLN A 107 7.70 -0.92 71.17
N GLY A 108 8.11 -1.70 70.16
CA GLY A 108 8.42 -1.16 68.82
C GLY A 108 7.19 -0.91 67.93
N VAL A 109 6.09 -1.62 68.17
CA VAL A 109 4.88 -1.51 67.32
C VAL A 109 4.11 -0.24 67.66
N ILE A 110 4.03 0.13 68.94
CA ILE A 110 3.25 1.28 69.39
C ILE A 110 3.93 2.60 69.11
N GLU A 111 5.26 2.63 69.05
CA GLU A 111 6.02 3.83 68.64
C GLU A 111 5.64 4.31 67.23
N THR A 112 5.11 3.43 66.39
CA THR A 112 4.66 3.75 65.02
C THR A 112 3.23 4.30 64.92
N MET A 113 2.49 4.39 66.02
CA MET A 113 1.10 4.90 66.04
C MET A 113 0.80 5.83 67.22
N ASP A 114 -0.15 6.74 67.04
CA ASP A 114 -0.65 7.63 68.07
C ASP A 114 -1.96 7.10 68.65
N ILE A 115 -1.87 6.39 69.77
CA ILE A 115 -3.02 5.90 70.53
C ILE A 115 -3.90 7.05 71.04
N SER A 116 -3.30 8.20 71.35
CA SER A 116 -4.03 9.37 71.88
C SER A 116 -4.97 9.99 70.85
N ALA A 117 -4.62 9.85 69.57
CA ALA A 117 -5.42 10.37 68.46
C ALA A 117 -6.62 9.48 68.12
N ALA A 118 -6.70 8.26 68.66
CA ALA A 118 -7.78 7.31 68.38
C ALA A 118 -8.97 7.47 69.36
N ILE A 119 -9.45 8.71 69.52
CA ILE A 119 -10.62 9.07 70.34
C ILE A 119 -11.76 9.47 69.41
N ASP A 120 -12.98 9.03 69.70
CA ASP A 120 -14.18 9.61 69.09
C ASP A 120 -14.47 10.97 69.73
N THR A 121 -14.19 12.05 69.02
CA THR A 121 -14.46 13.41 69.51
C THR A 121 -15.95 13.73 69.63
N THR A 122 -16.84 12.85 69.14
CA THR A 122 -18.29 13.02 69.27
C THR A 122 -18.84 12.47 70.59
N VAL A 123 -18.04 11.71 71.36
CA VAL A 123 -18.41 11.19 72.67
C VAL A 123 -18.04 12.19 73.78
N PRO A 124 -18.99 12.61 74.64
CA PRO A 124 -18.73 13.51 75.78
C PRO A 124 -17.70 12.94 76.76
N GLU A 125 -16.95 13.82 77.46
CA GLU A 125 -15.82 13.41 78.32
C GLU A 125 -16.21 12.59 79.57
N ASP A 126 -17.49 12.62 80.00
CA ASP A 126 -17.93 12.18 81.34
C ASP A 126 -19.08 11.13 81.39
N GLU A 127 -19.45 10.45 80.30
CA GLU A 127 -20.54 9.45 80.34
C GLU A 127 -20.08 7.98 80.34
N ASP A 128 -20.45 7.28 81.42
CA ASP A 128 -20.20 5.85 81.67
C ASP A 128 -21.23 4.90 81.01
N ASN A 129 -22.12 5.39 80.14
CA ASN A 129 -23.23 4.59 79.63
C ASN A 129 -23.74 5.03 78.24
N VAL A 130 -23.00 4.66 77.19
CA VAL A 130 -23.54 4.71 75.82
C VAL A 130 -24.19 3.36 75.54
N ASP A 131 -25.47 3.36 75.14
CA ASP A 131 -26.27 2.18 74.81
C ASP A 131 -25.50 1.22 73.88
N ASN A 132 -25.09 0.09 74.45
CA ASN A 132 -24.05 -0.82 73.94
C ASN A 132 -24.49 -1.68 72.72
N ASN A 133 -25.47 -1.22 71.93
CA ASN A 133 -26.16 -2.08 70.96
C ASN A 133 -26.42 -1.47 69.57
N THR A 134 -25.85 -0.30 69.24
CA THR A 134 -25.93 0.27 67.87
C THR A 134 -24.62 0.81 67.32
N LEU A 135 -23.50 0.61 68.02
CA LEU A 135 -22.18 1.01 67.58
C LEU A 135 -21.31 -0.25 67.48
N ALA A 136 -20.58 -0.39 66.37
CA ALA A 136 -19.65 -1.49 66.19
C ALA A 136 -18.41 -1.25 67.07
N THR A 137 -18.52 -1.62 68.34
CA THR A 137 -17.43 -1.58 69.31
C THR A 137 -16.39 -2.62 68.93
N VAL A 138 -15.16 -2.19 68.61
CA VAL A 138 -14.01 -3.10 68.70
C VAL A 138 -13.99 -3.60 70.15
N PRO A 139 -14.01 -4.91 70.43
CA PRO A 139 -14.17 -5.40 71.79
C PRO A 139 -12.97 -5.00 72.65
N GLU A 140 -13.06 -3.97 73.48
CA GLU A 140 -11.93 -3.56 74.36
C GLU A 140 -11.72 -4.52 75.55
N THR A 141 -12.56 -5.56 75.68
CA THR A 141 -12.51 -6.51 76.78
C THR A 141 -11.83 -7.83 76.39
N PRO A 142 -10.96 -8.39 77.26
CA PRO A 142 -10.39 -9.71 77.07
C PRO A 142 -11.49 -10.78 77.09
N GLU A 143 -11.78 -11.34 75.92
CA GLU A 143 -12.68 -12.49 75.76
C GLU A 143 -11.93 -13.79 76.06
N ALA A 144 -12.49 -14.64 76.93
CA ALA A 144 -11.94 -15.95 77.26
C ALA A 144 -12.62 -17.06 76.43
N PRO A 145 -11.89 -17.88 75.66
CA PRO A 145 -12.47 -19.02 74.98
C PRO A 145 -12.73 -20.19 75.94
N THR A 146 -13.82 -20.93 75.69
CA THR A 146 -14.38 -22.01 76.52
C THR A 146 -13.66 -23.36 76.46
N ASN A 147 -12.36 -23.41 76.11
CA ASN A 147 -11.62 -24.68 75.89
C ASN A 147 -10.27 -24.72 76.60
N ASN A 148 -10.25 -24.92 77.93
CA ASN A 148 -9.10 -25.31 78.78
C ASN A 148 -7.75 -24.55 78.65
N VAL A 149 -7.67 -23.50 77.84
CA VAL A 149 -6.58 -22.52 77.74
C VAL A 149 -7.22 -21.15 77.73
N ALA A 150 -7.02 -20.39 78.81
CA ALA A 150 -7.53 -19.03 78.93
C ALA A 150 -6.69 -18.09 78.04
N LEU A 151 -7.10 -17.94 76.79
CA LEU A 151 -6.60 -16.90 75.89
C LEU A 151 -7.32 -15.59 76.21
N GLN A 152 -6.60 -14.48 76.17
CA GLN A 152 -7.14 -13.13 76.33
C GLN A 152 -6.71 -12.30 75.12
N ARG A 153 -7.66 -11.70 74.42
CA ARG A 153 -7.40 -10.83 73.27
C ARG A 153 -7.50 -9.36 73.67
N TYR A 154 -6.48 -8.60 73.31
CA TYR A 154 -6.37 -7.16 73.52
C TYR A 154 -6.27 -6.47 72.17
N TRP A 155 -6.82 -5.26 72.10
CA TRP A 155 -6.86 -4.46 70.90
C TRP A 155 -6.24 -3.10 71.19
N PHE A 156 -5.30 -2.70 70.36
CA PHE A 156 -4.67 -1.38 70.43
C PHE A 156 -4.94 -0.65 69.13
N VAL A 157 -5.55 0.52 69.24
CA VAL A 157 -5.89 1.37 68.08
C VAL A 157 -5.13 2.68 68.20
N GLY A 158 -4.44 3.07 67.13
CA GLY A 158 -3.75 4.35 67.05
C GLY A 158 -3.75 4.94 65.64
N ALA A 159 -3.70 6.26 65.54
CA ALA A 159 -3.56 6.94 64.26
C ALA A 159 -2.13 6.80 63.73
N CYS A 160 -1.96 6.65 62.42
CA CYS A 160 -0.67 6.83 61.78
C CYS A 160 -0.83 7.28 60.35
N SER A 161 0.27 7.62 59.71
CA SER A 161 0.26 8.04 58.31
C SER A 161 1.33 7.32 57.51
N MET A 162 1.03 7.05 56.24
CA MET A 162 1.99 6.47 55.32
C MET A 162 2.65 7.58 54.51
N PRO A 163 3.99 7.68 54.53
CA PRO A 163 4.68 8.62 53.66
C PRO A 163 4.42 8.21 52.22
N MET A 164 3.79 9.09 51.45
CA MET A 164 3.73 8.92 50.01
C MET A 164 5.13 9.24 49.46
N PRO A 165 5.71 8.36 48.61
CA PRO A 165 6.89 8.76 47.86
C PRO A 165 6.50 10.01 47.07
N LYS A 166 7.14 11.14 47.36
CA LYS A 166 7.07 12.27 46.43
C LYS A 166 7.47 11.70 45.08
N LEU A 167 6.62 11.83 44.06
CA LEU A 167 7.02 11.63 42.67
C LEU A 167 8.15 12.63 42.39
N ARG A 168 9.40 12.25 42.68
CA ARG A 168 10.60 13.05 42.45
C ARG A 168 11.73 12.15 41.94
N ARG A 169 12.57 12.82 41.14
CA ARG A 169 13.71 12.37 40.33
C ARG A 169 14.56 11.27 40.98
N GLU A 170 15.17 10.48 40.09
CA GLU A 170 15.95 9.24 40.22
C GLU A 170 17.02 9.10 41.34
N ASP A 171 17.19 10.05 42.26
CA ASP A 171 18.42 10.14 43.06
C ASP A 171 18.30 9.76 44.55
N GLU A 172 17.16 9.25 45.03
CA GLU A 172 17.03 8.76 46.42
C GLU A 172 16.65 7.26 46.49
N LYS A 173 17.66 6.39 46.34
CA LYS A 173 17.56 4.93 46.55
C LYS A 173 17.59 4.56 48.04
N LYS A 174 16.52 4.86 48.79
CA LYS A 174 16.18 4.08 49.98
C LYS A 174 14.67 3.82 50.03
N PRO A 175 14.21 2.57 50.02
CA PRO A 175 12.82 2.28 50.32
C PRO A 175 12.51 2.78 51.74
N HIS A 176 11.38 3.45 51.93
CA HIS A 176 10.87 3.70 53.28
C HIS A 176 10.47 2.34 53.86
N GLU A 177 11.37 1.76 54.66
CA GLU A 177 11.24 0.39 55.20
C GLU A 177 10.16 0.26 56.29
N THR A 178 9.55 1.36 56.74
CA THR A 178 8.54 1.32 57.81
C THR A 178 7.17 1.78 57.31
N PRO A 179 6.23 0.85 57.07
CA PRO A 179 4.84 1.23 56.84
C PRO A 179 4.30 1.84 58.14
N CYS A 180 3.69 3.02 58.03
CA CYS A 180 2.97 3.74 59.10
C CYS A 180 3.91 4.44 60.13
N VAL A 181 3.85 5.77 60.20
CA VAL A 181 4.67 6.66 61.06
C VAL A 181 3.76 7.52 61.94
N LYS A 182 4.15 7.72 63.21
CA LYS A 182 3.44 8.54 64.20
C LYS A 182 3.65 10.03 63.96
N GLY A 183 2.58 10.84 64.02
CA GLY A 183 2.65 12.31 64.09
C GLY A 183 3.06 13.02 62.79
N GLN A 184 3.08 12.34 61.64
CA GLN A 184 3.34 12.96 60.34
C GLN A 184 2.06 13.53 59.72
N ASN A 185 2.15 14.70 59.08
CA ASN A 185 1.05 15.32 58.34
C ASN A 185 1.03 14.84 56.87
N ASP A 186 0.99 13.53 56.66
CA ASP A 186 0.91 12.93 55.32
C ASP A 186 -0.54 12.85 54.82
N PRO A 187 -0.75 12.86 53.49
CA PRO A 187 -2.10 12.80 52.90
C PRO A 187 -2.80 11.46 53.14
N LEU A 188 -2.05 10.37 53.35
CA LEU A 188 -2.60 9.04 53.60
C LEU A 188 -2.60 8.73 55.09
N LYS A 189 -3.76 8.90 55.73
CA LYS A 189 -3.97 8.62 57.15
C LYS A 189 -4.68 7.29 57.35
N PHE A 190 -4.17 6.48 58.28
CA PHE A 190 -4.71 5.17 58.64
C PHE A 190 -4.90 5.04 60.15
N TRP A 191 -5.88 4.24 60.56
CA TRP A 191 -5.94 3.63 61.87
C TRP A 191 -5.11 2.34 61.84
N LYS A 192 -4.05 2.29 62.63
CA LYS A 192 -3.33 1.06 62.89
C LYS A 192 -4.00 0.33 64.04
N VAL A 193 -4.38 -0.92 63.80
CA VAL A 193 -4.99 -1.78 64.79
C VAL A 193 -4.08 -2.96 65.04
N VAL A 194 -3.66 -3.14 66.29
CA VAL A 194 -2.81 -4.23 66.74
C VAL A 194 -3.61 -5.13 67.65
N VAL A 195 -3.73 -6.41 67.27
CA VAL A 195 -4.42 -7.45 68.03
C VAL A 195 -3.36 -8.27 68.73
N VAL A 196 -3.42 -8.33 70.07
CA VAL A 196 -2.49 -9.11 70.89
C VAL A 196 -3.25 -10.15 71.66
N VAL A 197 -2.84 -11.41 71.52
CA VAL A 197 -3.38 -12.53 72.29
C VAL A 197 -2.38 -12.96 73.33
N VAL A 198 -2.84 -13.02 74.58
CA VAL A 198 -2.08 -13.43 75.75
C VAL A 198 -2.62 -14.75 76.27
N TRP A 199 -1.75 -15.68 76.65
CA TRP A 199 -2.14 -16.86 77.41
C TRP A 199 -1.12 -17.18 78.48
N GLN A 200 -1.60 -17.79 79.56
CA GLN A 200 -0.75 -18.18 80.68
C GLN A 200 -0.29 -19.63 80.52
N ASP A 201 1.03 -19.85 80.50
CA ASP A 201 1.62 -21.17 80.58
C ASP A 201 2.93 -21.10 81.38
N SER A 202 2.86 -21.65 82.60
CA SER A 202 3.95 -21.65 83.59
C SER A 202 5.20 -22.42 83.19
N ARG A 203 5.13 -23.29 82.17
CA ARG A 203 6.23 -24.17 81.78
C ARG A 203 6.83 -23.81 80.42
N ALA A 204 6.04 -23.21 79.53
CA ALA A 204 6.45 -22.92 78.15
C ALA A 204 6.86 -21.47 77.89
N CYS A 205 6.43 -20.52 78.74
CA CYS A 205 6.55 -19.08 78.47
C CYS A 205 7.50 -18.38 79.42
N THR A 206 8.19 -17.34 78.93
CA THR A 206 8.99 -16.43 79.75
C THR A 206 8.09 -15.76 80.78
N ASN A 207 8.40 -15.90 82.07
CA ASN A 207 7.56 -15.41 83.17
C ASN A 207 6.11 -15.92 83.12
N ALA A 208 5.87 -17.16 82.67
CA ALA A 208 4.56 -17.83 82.59
C ALA A 208 3.49 -17.17 81.73
N VAL A 209 3.84 -16.20 80.89
CA VAL A 209 2.90 -15.50 80.01
C VAL A 209 3.46 -15.48 78.61
N CYS A 210 2.69 -16.00 77.65
CA CYS A 210 3.02 -15.93 76.23
C CYS A 210 2.15 -14.89 75.52
N THR A 211 2.72 -14.30 74.48
CA THR A 211 2.11 -13.26 73.66
C THR A 211 2.22 -13.64 72.20
N TYR A 212 1.22 -13.25 71.42
CA TYR A 212 1.28 -13.23 69.96
C TYR A 212 0.58 -11.96 69.48
N SER A 213 1.24 -11.19 68.63
CA SER A 213 0.70 -9.96 68.06
C SER A 213 0.57 -10.03 66.54
N THR A 214 -0.48 -9.41 66.02
CA THR A 214 -0.68 -9.17 64.59
C THR A 214 -1.31 -7.80 64.39
N GLN A 215 -1.19 -7.23 63.21
CA GLN A 215 -1.61 -5.86 62.94
C GLN A 215 -2.26 -5.70 61.58
N THR A 216 -3.14 -4.71 61.46
CA THR A 216 -3.72 -4.30 60.19
C THR A 216 -3.88 -2.78 60.13
N LEU A 217 -4.09 -2.27 58.92
CA LEU A 217 -4.30 -0.85 58.65
C LEU A 217 -5.70 -0.66 58.09
N VAL A 218 -6.45 0.24 58.69
CA VAL A 218 -7.80 0.63 58.28
C VAL A 218 -7.75 2.10 57.89
N THR A 219 -8.45 2.50 56.83
CA THR A 219 -8.50 3.91 56.41
C THR A 219 -9.16 4.79 57.49
N GLN A 220 -8.67 6.04 57.67
CA GLN A 220 -9.35 7.04 58.51
C GLN A 220 -10.48 7.77 57.77
N ALA A 221 -10.62 7.57 56.46
CA ALA A 221 -11.65 8.25 55.69
C ALA A 221 -13.04 7.77 56.12
N THR A 222 -13.98 8.70 56.31
CA THR A 222 -15.39 8.42 56.61
C THR A 222 -16.18 7.94 55.39
N SER A 223 -15.54 7.92 54.21
CA SER A 223 -16.03 7.37 52.96
C SER A 223 -14.93 6.48 52.38
N ASP A 224 -15.29 5.32 51.83
CA ASP A 224 -14.34 4.41 51.18
C ASP A 224 -13.42 5.20 50.23
N PRO A 225 -12.10 5.02 50.28
CA PRO A 225 -11.26 5.49 49.19
C PRO A 225 -11.66 4.69 47.95
N VAL A 226 -12.44 5.31 47.07
CA VAL A 226 -12.70 4.79 45.74
C VAL A 226 -11.34 4.67 45.06
N PHE A 227 -10.79 3.46 45.01
CA PHE A 227 -9.81 3.12 44.00
C PHE A 227 -10.52 3.35 42.67
N ASN A 228 -10.25 4.49 42.04
CA ASN A 228 -10.71 4.80 40.69
C ASN A 228 -9.59 4.38 39.72
N PRO A 229 -9.63 3.17 39.12
CA PRO A 229 -8.72 2.79 38.05
C PRO A 229 -9.17 3.46 36.75
N SER A 230 -9.28 4.79 36.73
CA SER A 230 -9.30 5.55 35.49
C SER A 230 -7.91 5.47 34.86
N VAL A 231 -7.50 4.27 34.45
CA VAL A 231 -6.58 4.11 33.34
C VAL A 231 -7.36 4.65 32.16
N THR A 232 -7.00 5.84 31.70
CA THR A 232 -7.43 6.31 30.39
C THR A 232 -6.93 5.28 29.39
N VAL A 233 -7.80 4.37 28.96
CA VAL A 233 -7.49 3.46 27.87
C VAL A 233 -7.30 4.36 26.65
N ILE A 234 -6.06 4.53 26.22
CA ILE A 234 -5.76 5.28 25.00
C ILE A 234 -6.32 4.42 23.87
N PRO A 235 -7.35 4.88 23.14
CA PRO A 235 -7.94 4.06 22.12
C PRO A 235 -6.89 3.80 21.02
N PRO A 236 -6.93 2.64 20.35
CA PRO A 236 -5.86 2.23 19.44
C PRO A 236 -5.75 3.24 18.31
N LEU A 237 -4.59 3.86 18.13
CA LEU A 237 -4.38 4.83 17.05
C LEU A 237 -3.87 4.09 15.82
N PRO A 238 -4.65 4.03 14.71
CA PRO A 238 -4.18 3.41 13.48
C PRO A 238 -3.13 4.31 12.81
N ASP A 239 -2.00 3.71 12.45
CA ASP A 239 -0.96 4.38 11.67
C ASP A 239 -1.48 4.62 10.26
N ASN A 240 -1.40 5.87 9.79
CA ASN A 240 -1.82 6.20 8.43
C ASN A 240 -0.73 5.73 7.44
N PRO A 241 -1.04 4.79 6.51
CA PRO A 241 -0.07 4.31 5.52
C PRO A 241 0.27 5.35 4.44
N GLY A 242 -0.37 6.53 4.47
CA GLY A 242 -0.29 7.55 3.43
C GLY A 242 -1.14 7.20 2.22
N ASN A 243 -1.14 8.10 1.22
CA ASN A 243 -1.90 7.89 -0.01
C ASN A 243 -1.37 6.67 -0.78
N GLN A 244 -2.28 5.79 -1.18
CA GLN A 244 -1.99 4.58 -1.95
C GLN A 244 -2.32 4.78 -3.43
N PHE A 245 -1.56 4.11 -4.29
CA PHE A 245 -1.74 4.14 -5.74
C PHE A 245 -1.69 2.71 -6.30
N SER A 246 -2.57 2.41 -7.24
CA SER A 246 -2.62 1.12 -7.92
C SER A 246 -3.25 1.25 -9.30
N ASP A 247 -3.21 0.18 -10.10
CA ASP A 247 -3.77 0.16 -11.45
C ASP A 247 -4.88 -0.90 -11.56
N VAL A 248 -5.93 -0.59 -12.32
CA VAL A 248 -7.04 -1.52 -12.58
C VAL A 248 -6.50 -2.83 -13.16
N GLY A 249 -6.89 -3.96 -12.56
CA GLY A 249 -6.53 -5.30 -13.02
C GLY A 249 -5.14 -5.79 -12.59
N ILE A 250 -4.34 -4.95 -11.92
CA ILE A 250 -3.02 -5.33 -11.39
C ILE A 250 -3.11 -5.62 -9.88
N PRO A 251 -2.71 -6.81 -9.40
CA PRO A 251 -2.73 -7.12 -7.97
C PRO A 251 -1.80 -6.17 -7.20
N ILE A 252 -2.29 -5.65 -6.08
CA ILE A 252 -1.50 -4.75 -5.24
C ILE A 252 -0.43 -5.53 -4.47
N ARG A 253 0.65 -4.84 -4.12
CA ARG A 253 1.49 -5.31 -3.02
C ARG A 253 0.70 -5.15 -1.72
N GLU A 254 0.71 -6.18 -0.87
CA GLU A 254 -0.01 -6.15 0.40
C GLU A 254 0.36 -4.90 1.22
N VAL A 255 -0.66 -4.18 1.71
CA VAL A 255 -0.51 -3.06 2.62
C VAL A 255 -0.88 -3.53 4.02
N ARG A 256 0.08 -3.49 4.95
CA ARG A 256 -0.12 -3.88 6.34
C ARG A 256 -0.41 -2.63 7.17
N LEU A 257 -1.58 -2.60 7.80
CA LEU A 257 -1.97 -1.58 8.75
C LEU A 257 -1.37 -1.92 10.12
N THR A 258 -0.87 -0.91 10.81
CA THR A 258 -0.32 -1.01 12.17
C THR A 258 -1.05 -0.03 13.09
N ALA A 259 -1.03 -0.29 14.38
CA ALA A 259 -1.62 0.60 15.38
C ALA A 259 -0.78 0.61 16.66
N SER A 260 -0.71 1.76 17.32
CA SER A 260 -0.05 1.92 18.62
C SER A 260 -1.09 1.92 19.74
N SER A 261 -1.16 0.84 20.54
CA SER A 261 -1.98 0.76 21.76
C SER A 261 -1.40 -0.26 22.76
N SER A 262 -1.88 -0.22 24.01
CA SER A 262 -1.41 -1.03 25.13
C SER A 262 -2.11 -2.40 25.29
N SER A 263 -3.07 -2.78 24.43
CA SER A 263 -3.86 -4.00 24.64
C SER A 263 -4.30 -4.74 23.36
N PRO A 264 -3.40 -5.52 22.70
CA PRO A 264 -3.77 -6.46 21.64
C PRO A 264 -4.67 -7.61 22.17
N PRO A 265 -5.44 -8.32 21.31
CA PRO A 265 -5.40 -8.33 19.84
C PRO A 265 -6.24 -7.21 19.19
N TYR A 266 -5.83 -6.79 17.98
CA TYR A 266 -6.55 -5.80 17.18
C TYR A 266 -7.45 -6.45 16.14
N GLY A 267 -8.68 -5.96 16.03
CA GLY A 267 -9.59 -6.22 14.91
C GLY A 267 -9.57 -5.05 13.93
N TRP A 268 -9.49 -5.36 12.64
CA TRP A 268 -9.47 -4.35 11.58
C TRP A 268 -10.71 -4.46 10.69
N THR A 269 -11.32 -3.32 10.41
CA THR A 269 -12.37 -3.18 9.38
C THR A 269 -12.06 -1.99 8.49
N ALA A 270 -12.59 -1.98 7.27
CA ALA A 270 -12.38 -0.90 6.32
C ALA A 270 -13.65 -0.62 5.52
N ASP A 271 -13.90 0.67 5.30
CA ASP A 271 -14.97 1.18 4.47
C ASP A 271 -14.39 1.81 3.20
N ASN A 272 -15.15 1.71 2.10
CA ASN A 272 -14.83 2.34 0.82
C ASN A 272 -13.48 1.92 0.23
N LEU A 273 -13.05 0.67 0.46
CA LEU A 273 -11.95 0.09 -0.30
C LEU A 273 -12.30 0.05 -1.79
N PRO A 274 -11.32 0.30 -2.69
CA PRO A 274 -11.51 0.08 -4.11
C PRO A 274 -12.09 -1.31 -4.40
N PRO A 275 -13.11 -1.45 -5.27
CA PRO A 275 -13.70 -2.74 -5.63
C PRO A 275 -12.63 -3.74 -6.05
N GLY A 276 -12.66 -4.95 -5.49
CA GLY A 276 -11.66 -6.00 -5.74
C GLY A 276 -10.49 -6.03 -4.75
N LEU A 277 -10.37 -5.03 -3.87
CA LEU A 277 -9.54 -5.10 -2.67
C LEU A 277 -10.34 -5.61 -1.47
N GLY A 278 -9.66 -6.33 -0.58
CA GLY A 278 -10.22 -6.81 0.68
C GLY A 278 -9.23 -6.62 1.81
N LEU A 279 -9.76 -6.43 3.01
CA LEU A 279 -9.00 -6.35 4.25
C LEU A 279 -9.15 -7.66 5.02
N THR A 280 -8.04 -8.21 5.49
CA THR A 280 -8.02 -9.36 6.38
C THR A 280 -8.12 -8.95 7.85
N SER A 281 -8.56 -9.86 8.72
CA SER A 281 -8.73 -9.58 10.15
C SER A 281 -7.42 -9.24 10.88
N ASP A 282 -6.27 -9.61 10.31
CA ASP A 282 -4.92 -9.25 10.80
C ASP A 282 -4.41 -7.90 10.26
N GLY A 283 -5.26 -7.12 9.59
CA GLY A 283 -4.93 -5.75 9.16
C GLY A 283 -4.19 -5.66 7.82
N VAL A 284 -4.35 -6.65 6.92
CA VAL A 284 -3.67 -6.65 5.62
C VAL A 284 -4.65 -6.38 4.49
N ILE A 285 -4.44 -5.31 3.74
CA ILE A 285 -5.19 -5.00 2.51
C ILE A 285 -4.51 -5.72 1.34
N ARG A 286 -5.27 -6.51 0.60
CA ARG A 286 -4.80 -7.28 -0.57
C ARG A 286 -5.90 -7.43 -1.62
N GLY A 287 -5.51 -7.80 -2.84
CA GLY A 287 -6.44 -8.07 -3.93
C GLY A 287 -6.04 -7.38 -5.22
N THR A 288 -6.98 -7.31 -6.15
CA THR A 288 -6.81 -6.70 -7.46
C THR A 288 -7.95 -5.71 -7.70
N PRO A 289 -7.67 -4.40 -7.76
CA PRO A 289 -8.71 -3.41 -7.94
C PRO A 289 -9.33 -3.54 -9.34
N SER A 290 -10.65 -3.47 -9.43
CA SER A 290 -11.41 -3.71 -10.67
C SER A 290 -12.02 -2.44 -11.29
N GLN A 291 -12.01 -1.31 -10.57
CA GLN A 291 -12.58 -0.05 -11.03
C GLN A 291 -11.67 1.13 -10.75
N LYS A 292 -11.45 1.98 -11.77
CA LYS A 292 -10.69 3.23 -11.65
C LYS A 292 -11.44 4.23 -10.76
N GLY A 293 -10.70 5.06 -10.04
CA GLY A 293 -11.28 6.09 -9.20
C GLY A 293 -10.37 6.51 -8.06
N VAL A 294 -10.75 7.59 -7.38
CA VAL A 294 -10.12 8.01 -6.13
C VAL A 294 -11.08 7.64 -5.01
N TYR A 295 -10.63 6.76 -4.13
CA TYR A 295 -11.39 6.25 -2.99
C TYR A 295 -10.82 6.84 -1.71
N VAL A 296 -11.66 7.47 -0.90
CA VAL A 296 -11.29 7.86 0.46
C VAL A 296 -11.53 6.64 1.34
N VAL A 297 -10.48 5.87 1.60
CA VAL A 297 -10.54 4.64 2.38
C VAL A 297 -10.50 5.00 3.85
N ARG A 298 -11.49 4.52 4.61
CA ARG A 298 -11.53 4.66 6.07
C ARG A 298 -11.23 3.30 6.70
N VAL A 299 -10.18 3.23 7.49
CA VAL A 299 -9.82 2.02 8.25
C VAL A 299 -10.14 2.24 9.71
N ILE A 300 -10.76 1.25 10.34
CA ILE A 300 -11.14 1.27 11.75
C ILE A 300 -10.35 0.16 12.43
N VAL A 301 -9.65 0.53 13.49
CA VAL A 301 -9.00 -0.40 14.40
C VAL A 301 -9.79 -0.47 15.70
N GLN A 302 -10.01 -1.69 16.18
CA GLN A 302 -10.73 -1.97 17.41
C GLN A 302 -9.90 -2.88 18.31
N ASP A 303 -9.82 -2.53 19.59
CA ASP A 303 -9.34 -3.42 20.65
C ASP A 303 -10.52 -3.98 21.47
N GLN A 304 -10.24 -4.63 22.61
CA GLN A 304 -11.29 -5.24 23.45
C GLN A 304 -12.26 -4.24 24.08
N SER A 305 -11.97 -2.93 24.02
CA SER A 305 -12.65 -1.90 24.80
C SER A 305 -13.00 -0.62 24.02
N SER A 306 -12.30 -0.33 22.92
CA SER A 306 -12.41 0.93 22.20
C SER A 306 -12.05 0.81 20.71
N SER A 307 -12.42 1.80 19.90
CA SER A 307 -12.07 1.88 18.49
C SER A 307 -11.68 3.31 18.09
N ASN A 308 -10.83 3.42 17.08
CA ASN A 308 -10.60 4.66 16.34
C ASN A 308 -10.52 4.35 14.84
N ASP A 309 -10.55 5.41 14.04
CA ASP A 309 -10.34 5.34 12.60
C ASP A 309 -9.25 6.28 12.10
N ALA A 310 -8.72 5.93 10.94
CA ALA A 310 -7.94 6.82 10.10
C ALA A 310 -8.46 6.73 8.66
N SER A 311 -8.26 7.79 7.89
CA SER A 311 -8.62 7.82 6.48
C SER A 311 -7.42 8.22 5.61
N PHE A 312 -7.35 7.64 4.42
CA PHE A 312 -6.33 7.96 3.42
C PHE A 312 -6.91 7.79 2.01
N ASN A 313 -6.29 8.45 1.02
CA ASN A 313 -6.74 8.32 -0.36
C ASN A 313 -6.09 7.10 -1.01
N TRP A 314 -6.90 6.34 -1.76
CA TRP A 314 -6.45 5.30 -2.66
C TRP A 314 -6.82 5.69 -4.09
N THR A 315 -5.82 5.94 -4.92
CA THR A 315 -6.05 6.26 -6.34
C THR A 315 -5.82 5.03 -7.19
N VAL A 316 -6.88 4.55 -7.85
CA VAL A 316 -6.80 3.48 -8.84
C VAL A 316 -6.80 4.10 -10.24
N ASN A 317 -5.66 4.01 -10.91
CA ASN A 317 -5.48 4.48 -12.28
C ASN A 317 -5.96 3.43 -13.29
N GLU A 318 -6.40 3.91 -14.44
CA GLU A 318 -6.63 3.05 -15.60
C GLU A 318 -5.29 2.83 -16.32
N LEU A 319 -5.04 1.62 -16.81
CA LEU A 319 -3.83 1.36 -17.59
C LEU A 319 -3.85 2.18 -18.90
N PRO A 320 -2.69 2.65 -19.39
CA PRO A 320 -2.62 3.28 -20.70
C PRO A 320 -3.01 2.25 -21.77
N ALA A 321 -3.78 2.67 -22.76
CA ALA A 321 -4.18 1.83 -23.89
C ALA A 321 -4.06 2.62 -25.19
N ALA A 322 -3.13 2.20 -26.06
CA ALA A 322 -3.04 2.74 -27.41
C ALA A 322 -4.18 2.16 -28.26
N VAL A 323 -4.96 3.01 -28.93
CA VAL A 323 -6.13 2.59 -29.74
C VAL A 323 -6.05 3.07 -31.20
N PRO A 324 -4.92 2.86 -31.90
CA PRO A 324 -4.75 3.33 -33.26
C PRO A 324 -5.73 2.62 -34.22
N LYS A 325 -6.23 3.36 -35.22
CA LYS A 325 -7.01 2.81 -36.32
C LYS A 325 -6.11 2.63 -37.54
N ASN A 326 -6.47 1.69 -38.42
CA ASN A 326 -5.81 1.51 -39.71
C ASN A 326 -5.77 2.82 -40.49
N GLN A 327 -4.61 3.11 -41.08
CA GLN A 327 -4.36 4.36 -41.81
C GLN A 327 -4.20 4.07 -43.30
N THR A 328 -4.63 5.02 -44.15
CA THR A 328 -4.42 4.97 -45.60
C THR A 328 -3.96 6.31 -46.10
N TRP A 329 -2.76 6.37 -46.68
CA TRP A 329 -2.12 7.60 -47.15
C TRP A 329 -1.65 7.49 -48.60
N ASP A 330 -1.56 8.61 -49.30
CA ASP A 330 -0.94 8.65 -50.62
C ASP A 330 0.59 8.55 -50.49
N ALA A 331 1.23 7.76 -51.37
CA ALA A 331 2.68 7.61 -51.34
C ALA A 331 3.36 8.97 -51.57
N GLY A 332 4.42 9.29 -50.81
CA GLY A 332 5.15 10.56 -50.91
C GLY A 332 4.46 11.77 -50.26
N ALA A 333 3.20 11.63 -49.80
CA ALA A 333 2.52 12.71 -49.10
C ALA A 333 3.12 12.94 -47.71
N ALA A 334 3.15 14.20 -47.28
CA ALA A 334 3.50 14.55 -45.91
C ALA A 334 2.41 14.05 -44.94
N VAL A 335 2.84 13.42 -43.86
CA VAL A 335 2.01 12.78 -42.84
C VAL A 335 2.22 13.51 -41.51
N SER A 336 1.13 13.72 -40.78
CA SER A 336 1.12 14.11 -39.37
C SER A 336 -0.06 13.43 -38.69
N TYR A 337 0.21 12.30 -38.02
CA TYR A 337 -0.80 11.46 -37.38
C TYR A 337 -0.48 11.25 -35.90
N THR A 338 -1.37 11.69 -35.02
CA THR A 338 -1.22 11.51 -33.58
C THR A 338 -1.81 10.18 -33.15
N LEU A 339 -1.03 9.36 -32.45
CA LEU A 339 -1.50 8.08 -31.91
C LEU A 339 -2.48 8.34 -30.75
N PRO A 340 -3.70 7.79 -30.81
CA PRO A 340 -4.65 7.94 -29.72
C PRO A 340 -4.29 7.02 -28.54
N VAL A 341 -4.38 7.55 -27.33
CA VAL A 341 -4.26 6.83 -26.06
C VAL A 341 -5.49 7.10 -25.19
N THR A 342 -5.95 6.06 -24.49
CA THR A 342 -6.96 6.16 -23.43
C THR A 342 -6.37 5.63 -22.12
N GLY A 343 -6.81 6.17 -20.97
CA GLY A 343 -6.26 5.78 -19.68
C GLY A 343 -4.80 6.21 -19.49
N GLY A 344 -4.18 5.74 -18.40
CA GLY A 344 -2.81 6.05 -18.00
C GLY A 344 -2.64 7.46 -17.44
N ALA A 345 -1.50 7.69 -16.77
CA ALA A 345 -1.16 9.00 -16.21
C ALA A 345 -0.02 9.69 -16.99
N PRO A 346 -0.23 10.93 -17.48
CA PRO A 346 0.80 11.67 -18.21
C PRO A 346 2.01 12.00 -17.31
N PRO A 347 3.21 12.27 -17.87
CA PRO A 347 3.53 12.24 -19.30
C PRO A 347 3.59 10.83 -19.89
N PHE A 348 3.33 10.72 -21.19
CA PHE A 348 3.42 9.46 -21.94
C PHE A 348 4.73 9.40 -22.73
N THR A 349 5.33 8.22 -22.80
CA THR A 349 6.47 7.90 -23.67
C THR A 349 6.04 6.89 -24.72
N TRP A 350 6.31 7.20 -25.98
CA TRP A 350 5.88 6.42 -27.13
C TRP A 350 7.06 5.77 -27.85
N SER A 351 6.82 4.58 -28.39
CA SER A 351 7.73 3.93 -29.33
C SER A 351 6.93 3.17 -30.39
N ALA A 352 7.48 3.04 -31.59
CA ALA A 352 6.85 2.30 -32.67
C ALA A 352 7.88 1.51 -33.47
N THR A 353 7.46 0.35 -33.98
CA THR A 353 8.22 -0.46 -34.93
C THR A 353 7.34 -0.78 -36.14
N GLY A 354 7.97 -1.07 -37.29
CA GLY A 354 7.23 -1.35 -38.53
C GLY A 354 6.65 -0.11 -39.23
N LEU A 355 7.07 1.10 -38.83
CA LEU A 355 6.71 2.32 -39.56
C LEU A 355 7.23 2.25 -41.01
N PRO A 356 6.44 2.68 -42.01
CA PRO A 356 6.90 2.81 -43.39
C PRO A 356 8.16 3.68 -43.51
N ALA A 357 9.02 3.36 -44.48
CA ALA A 357 10.21 4.13 -44.77
C ALA A 357 9.89 5.61 -45.02
N GLY A 358 10.65 6.51 -44.38
CA GLY A 358 10.44 7.96 -44.44
C GLY A 358 9.49 8.53 -43.37
N LEU A 359 8.89 7.67 -42.53
CA LEU A 359 8.12 8.07 -41.36
C LEU A 359 8.91 7.85 -40.07
N SER A 360 8.65 8.72 -39.08
CA SER A 360 9.25 8.68 -37.75
C SER A 360 8.19 9.01 -36.70
N LEU A 361 8.39 8.53 -35.47
CA LEU A 361 7.53 8.83 -34.33
C LEU A 361 8.28 9.74 -33.36
N ASP A 362 7.63 10.82 -32.93
CA ASP A 362 8.09 11.60 -31.79
C ASP A 362 7.71 10.88 -30.48
N PRO A 363 8.69 10.45 -29.66
CA PRO A 363 8.45 9.67 -28.45
C PRO A 363 7.72 10.45 -27.35
N ASN A 364 7.72 11.79 -27.36
CA ASN A 364 7.11 12.59 -26.31
C ASN A 364 5.67 13.01 -26.65
N THR A 365 5.37 13.16 -27.94
CA THR A 365 4.06 13.62 -28.40
C THR A 365 3.19 12.51 -28.99
N GLY A 366 3.78 11.36 -29.33
CA GLY A 366 3.06 10.27 -29.99
C GLY A 366 2.69 10.59 -31.44
N VAL A 367 3.29 11.62 -32.04
CA VAL A 367 3.02 12.04 -33.43
C VAL A 367 3.93 11.29 -34.39
N VAL A 368 3.31 10.54 -35.31
CA VAL A 368 3.97 9.97 -36.48
C VAL A 368 4.02 11.02 -37.58
N SER A 369 5.22 11.37 -38.05
CA SER A 369 5.43 12.41 -39.06
C SER A 369 6.50 12.03 -40.09
N GLY A 370 6.52 12.74 -41.21
CA GLY A 370 7.44 12.53 -42.33
C GLY A 370 6.72 12.38 -43.65
N ALA A 371 7.38 11.85 -44.67
CA ALA A 371 6.77 11.52 -45.94
C ALA A 371 7.15 10.09 -46.31
N SER A 372 6.15 9.22 -46.51
CA SER A 372 6.44 7.83 -46.87
C SER A 372 7.12 7.78 -48.24
N MET A 373 8.23 7.05 -48.34
CA MET A 373 8.96 6.94 -49.60
C MET A 373 8.08 6.33 -50.68
N VAL A 374 8.08 6.96 -51.85
CA VAL A 374 7.29 6.51 -53.01
C VAL A 374 7.82 5.16 -53.53
N SER A 375 9.14 4.99 -53.63
CA SER A 375 9.77 3.70 -53.95
C SER A 375 9.82 2.80 -52.71
N GLY A 376 9.27 1.59 -52.80
CA GLY A 376 9.30 0.63 -51.69
C GLY A 376 8.27 0.88 -50.58
N ALA A 377 7.30 1.79 -50.79
CA ALA A 377 6.11 1.87 -49.95
C ALA A 377 5.37 0.52 -50.00
N ALA A 378 5.37 -0.21 -48.90
CA ALA A 378 4.52 -1.39 -48.74
C ALA A 378 3.10 -0.92 -48.40
N ALA A 379 2.09 -1.50 -49.05
CA ALA A 379 0.75 -1.51 -48.48
C ALA A 379 0.63 -2.64 -47.46
N GLY A 380 -0.20 -2.44 -46.43
CA GLY A 380 -0.41 -3.44 -45.40
C GLY A 380 0.72 -3.53 -44.35
N ALA A 381 1.58 -2.51 -44.23
CA ALA A 381 2.66 -2.53 -43.24
C ALA A 381 2.06 -2.56 -41.82
N THR A 382 2.40 -3.58 -41.04
CA THR A 382 1.94 -3.67 -39.65
C THR A 382 2.82 -2.81 -38.77
N VAL A 383 2.23 -1.77 -38.19
CA VAL A 383 2.90 -0.87 -37.25
C VAL A 383 2.52 -1.32 -35.84
N ASN A 384 3.53 -1.63 -35.04
CA ASN A 384 3.37 -1.92 -33.62
C ASN A 384 3.74 -0.67 -32.83
N VAL A 385 2.84 -0.22 -31.97
CA VAL A 385 3.06 0.93 -31.09
C VAL A 385 3.07 0.47 -29.65
N ARG A 386 3.90 1.12 -28.84
CA ARG A 386 3.96 0.94 -27.40
C ARG A 386 3.88 2.30 -26.73
N VAL A 387 2.97 2.44 -25.79
CA VAL A 387 2.81 3.61 -24.93
C VAL A 387 3.17 3.21 -23.50
N VAL A 388 3.92 4.08 -22.81
CA VAL A 388 4.27 3.95 -21.40
C VAL A 388 3.84 5.21 -20.69
N ASP A 389 3.23 5.06 -19.51
CA ASP A 389 2.83 6.19 -18.68
C ASP A 389 3.87 6.54 -17.60
N SER A 390 3.59 7.55 -16.79
CA SER A 390 4.49 8.02 -15.72
C SER A 390 4.73 7.02 -14.59
N TYR A 391 3.88 5.99 -14.46
CA TYR A 391 4.02 4.92 -13.47
C TYR A 391 4.72 3.68 -14.05
N ASN A 392 5.32 3.79 -15.24
CA ASN A 392 5.95 2.71 -16.01
C ASN A 392 4.99 1.60 -16.45
N GLN A 393 3.67 1.87 -16.48
CA GLN A 393 2.71 0.96 -17.05
C GLN A 393 2.75 1.05 -18.56
N ALA A 394 2.70 -0.09 -19.24
CA ALA A 394 2.88 -0.16 -20.67
C ALA A 394 1.77 -0.94 -21.35
N SER A 395 1.40 -0.47 -22.54
CA SER A 395 0.48 -1.16 -23.43
C SER A 395 0.99 -1.14 -24.85
N THR A 396 0.68 -2.20 -25.58
CA THR A 396 1.02 -2.35 -26.99
C THR A 396 -0.25 -2.50 -27.82
N ALA A 397 -0.22 -1.92 -29.01
CA ALA A 397 -1.26 -2.08 -30.01
C ALA A 397 -0.63 -2.18 -31.39
N SER A 398 -1.34 -2.78 -32.33
CA SER A 398 -0.93 -2.82 -33.72
C SER A 398 -2.03 -2.29 -34.63
N PHE A 399 -1.62 -1.67 -35.73
CA PHE A 399 -2.53 -1.24 -36.77
C PHE A 399 -1.85 -1.38 -38.13
N VAL A 400 -2.67 -1.36 -39.18
CA VAL A 400 -2.18 -1.46 -40.55
C VAL A 400 -1.99 -0.07 -41.13
N TRP A 401 -0.80 0.16 -41.69
CA TRP A 401 -0.48 1.31 -42.52
C TRP A 401 -0.58 0.93 -43.99
N ASN A 402 -1.55 1.53 -44.68
CA ASN A 402 -1.75 1.37 -46.10
C ASN A 402 -1.20 2.58 -46.85
N THR A 403 -0.51 2.30 -47.95
CA THR A 403 -0.08 3.31 -48.90
C THR A 403 -0.81 3.07 -50.20
N LYS A 404 -1.54 4.08 -50.70
CA LYS A 404 -2.25 3.97 -51.99
C LYS A 404 -1.23 3.76 -53.10
N VAL A 405 -1.63 2.97 -54.09
CA VAL A 405 -0.80 2.71 -55.28
C VAL A 405 -0.55 4.03 -56.03
N GLN A 406 0.68 4.24 -56.50
CA GLN A 406 1.11 5.45 -57.23
C GLN A 406 2.08 5.08 -58.36
N VAL A 407 2.03 5.78 -59.48
CA VAL A 407 2.98 5.58 -60.60
C VAL A 407 4.29 6.33 -60.33
N VAL A 408 5.40 5.61 -60.26
CA VAL A 408 6.76 6.12 -59.92
C VAL A 408 7.67 6.24 -61.13
N GLY A 409 7.41 5.44 -62.18
CA GLY A 409 8.21 5.37 -63.40
C GLY A 409 8.54 6.73 -64.06
N PRO A 410 9.49 6.72 -65.01
CA PRO A 410 10.12 7.93 -65.54
C PRO A 410 9.11 8.94 -66.04
N ALA A 411 9.37 10.23 -65.78
CA ALA A 411 8.49 11.32 -66.19
C ALA A 411 8.42 11.50 -67.72
N VAL A 412 9.45 11.03 -68.44
CA VAL A 412 9.58 11.11 -69.89
C VAL A 412 10.14 9.81 -70.46
N LEU A 413 9.55 9.32 -71.54
CA LEU A 413 10.03 8.20 -72.35
C LEU A 413 10.58 8.74 -73.67
N THR A 414 11.71 8.20 -74.14
CA THR A 414 12.41 8.70 -75.34
C THR A 414 12.70 7.59 -76.37
N PRO A 415 11.68 6.94 -76.95
CA PRO A 415 11.87 5.98 -78.04
C PRO A 415 12.37 6.68 -79.32
N THR A 416 12.99 5.91 -80.21
CA THR A 416 13.33 6.36 -81.58
C THR A 416 12.39 5.70 -82.58
N LYS A 417 11.87 6.45 -83.54
CA LYS A 417 10.97 5.92 -84.58
C LYS A 417 11.64 4.76 -85.32
N GLY A 418 10.91 3.67 -85.54
CA GLY A 418 11.40 2.49 -86.26
C GLY A 418 12.39 1.61 -85.48
N ALA A 419 12.90 2.06 -84.33
CA ALA A 419 13.74 1.25 -83.45
C ALA A 419 12.88 0.50 -82.42
N ALA A 420 13.31 -0.70 -82.06
CA ALA A 420 12.72 -1.43 -80.94
C ALA A 420 12.96 -0.66 -79.64
N TYR A 421 11.91 -0.52 -78.84
CA TYR A 421 11.92 0.17 -77.56
C TYR A 421 11.42 -0.76 -76.46
N SER A 422 12.03 -0.66 -75.28
CA SER A 422 11.57 -1.31 -74.06
C SER A 422 11.93 -0.45 -72.86
N ALA A 423 10.94 -0.14 -72.03
CA ALA A 423 11.12 0.54 -70.76
C ALA A 423 10.05 0.08 -69.77
N ARG A 424 10.41 0.02 -68.49
CA ARG A 424 9.49 -0.40 -67.44
C ARG A 424 8.95 0.79 -66.66
N ILE A 425 7.64 0.83 -66.45
CA ILE A 425 7.00 1.72 -65.48
C ILE A 425 6.92 1.00 -64.14
N GLU A 426 7.35 1.69 -63.08
CA GLU A 426 7.24 1.20 -61.72
C GLU A 426 6.09 1.88 -60.99
N ALA A 427 5.59 1.21 -59.95
CA ALA A 427 4.61 1.72 -59.01
C ALA A 427 5.12 1.55 -57.58
N GLY A 428 4.63 2.43 -56.71
CA GLY A 428 4.87 2.45 -55.28
C GLY A 428 3.56 2.28 -54.54
N GLY A 429 3.60 1.69 -53.35
CA GLY A 429 2.37 1.36 -52.61
C GLY A 429 1.53 0.29 -53.32
N GLY A 430 0.25 0.25 -52.95
CA GLY A 430 -0.71 -0.72 -53.48
C GLY A 430 -0.60 -2.09 -52.82
N THR A 431 -1.73 -2.77 -52.70
CA THR A 431 -1.82 -4.10 -52.08
C THR A 431 -1.68 -5.19 -53.14
N GLY A 432 -0.83 -6.18 -52.88
CA GLY A 432 -0.66 -7.33 -53.76
C GLY A 432 0.05 -7.00 -55.08
N VAL A 433 -0.35 -7.68 -56.16
CA VAL A 433 0.24 -7.47 -57.49
C VAL A 433 -0.36 -6.23 -58.14
N ASN A 434 0.50 -5.33 -58.61
CA ASN A 434 0.14 -4.16 -59.38
C ASN A 434 0.00 -4.50 -60.86
N THR A 435 -1.08 -4.04 -61.49
CA THR A 435 -1.38 -4.20 -62.91
C THR A 435 -1.42 -2.86 -63.62
N TYR A 436 -0.89 -2.80 -64.85
CA TYR A 436 -0.73 -1.54 -65.57
C TYR A 436 -1.57 -1.51 -66.85
N THR A 437 -2.04 -0.32 -67.19
CA THR A 437 -2.70 0.01 -68.45
C THR A 437 -2.25 1.39 -68.91
N ALA A 438 -2.35 1.66 -70.20
CA ALA A 438 -1.95 2.93 -70.77
C ALA A 438 -2.92 3.37 -71.87
N SER A 439 -3.10 4.68 -71.99
CA SER A 439 -3.79 5.31 -73.11
C SER A 439 -2.90 6.38 -73.74
N ASN A 440 -3.15 6.68 -75.02
CA ASN A 440 -2.41 7.68 -75.80
C ASN A 440 -0.90 7.40 -75.93
N LEU A 441 -0.49 6.13 -75.91
CA LEU A 441 0.86 5.75 -76.34
C LEU A 441 1.01 5.97 -77.86
N PRO A 442 2.21 6.29 -78.36
CA PRO A 442 2.49 6.35 -79.79
C PRO A 442 2.12 5.04 -80.49
N ALA A 443 1.58 5.14 -81.71
CA ALA A 443 1.24 3.97 -82.50
C ALA A 443 2.46 3.02 -82.66
N GLY A 444 2.26 1.74 -82.36
CA GLY A 444 3.33 0.72 -82.37
C GLY A 444 3.98 0.47 -81.01
N LEU A 445 3.66 1.26 -79.98
CA LEU A 445 3.98 0.95 -78.58
C LEU A 445 2.75 0.43 -77.83
N SER A 446 2.96 -0.52 -76.93
CA SER A 446 1.94 -1.02 -76.01
C SER A 446 2.53 -1.21 -74.61
N ILE A 447 1.66 -1.30 -73.59
CA ILE A 447 2.05 -1.64 -72.22
C ILE A 447 1.54 -3.04 -71.89
N ALA A 448 2.39 -3.87 -71.29
CA ALA A 448 2.00 -5.14 -70.70
C ALA A 448 1.51 -4.93 -69.25
N SER A 449 0.79 -5.92 -68.70
CA SER A 449 0.21 -5.84 -67.36
C SER A 449 1.25 -5.76 -66.24
N ASP A 450 2.52 -6.05 -66.54
CA ASP A 450 3.68 -5.95 -65.64
C ASP A 450 4.35 -4.55 -65.63
N GLY A 451 3.81 -3.62 -66.43
CA GLY A 451 4.31 -2.25 -66.56
C GLY A 451 5.35 -2.07 -67.67
N THR A 452 5.70 -3.11 -68.42
CA THR A 452 6.67 -3.01 -69.51
C THR A 452 6.02 -2.36 -70.73
N ILE A 453 6.50 -1.17 -71.10
CA ILE A 453 6.17 -0.51 -72.37
C ILE A 453 7.15 -0.98 -73.43
N SER A 454 6.65 -1.55 -74.53
CA SER A 454 7.49 -2.11 -75.58
C SER A 454 6.88 -1.95 -76.97
N GLY A 455 7.71 -2.16 -77.99
CA GLY A 455 7.32 -2.17 -79.40
C GLY A 455 8.19 -1.26 -80.26
N THR A 456 7.65 -0.84 -81.40
CA THR A 456 8.37 0.01 -82.37
C THR A 456 7.47 1.18 -82.73
N ALA A 457 7.83 2.39 -82.31
CA ALA A 457 7.03 3.58 -82.58
C ALA A 457 7.03 3.91 -84.08
N THR A 458 5.84 4.17 -84.63
CA THR A 458 5.64 4.48 -86.06
C THR A 458 5.36 5.96 -86.33
N ALA A 459 4.96 6.71 -85.30
CA ALA A 459 4.72 8.15 -85.35
C ALA A 459 5.74 8.89 -84.47
N THR A 460 6.16 10.08 -84.91
CA THR A 460 7.23 10.88 -84.30
C THR A 460 6.69 12.03 -83.45
N SER A 461 7.61 12.75 -82.82
CA SER A 461 7.42 14.00 -82.08
C SER A 461 7.04 13.78 -80.62
N ARG A 462 5.84 14.13 -80.15
CA ARG A 462 5.54 14.20 -78.71
C ARG A 462 4.12 13.79 -78.37
N PHE A 463 3.97 12.89 -77.41
CA PHE A 463 2.70 12.33 -76.98
C PHE A 463 2.53 12.51 -75.46
N LEU A 464 1.29 12.73 -75.02
CA LEU A 464 0.93 12.71 -73.60
C LEU A 464 0.21 11.41 -73.27
N ALA A 465 0.97 10.40 -72.87
CA ALA A 465 0.40 9.12 -72.47
C ALA A 465 -0.15 9.21 -71.04
N THR A 466 -1.25 8.53 -70.75
CA THR A 466 -1.73 8.35 -69.38
C THR A 466 -1.52 6.91 -68.97
N ILE A 467 -0.67 6.70 -67.96
CA ILE A 467 -0.41 5.38 -67.39
C ILE A 467 -1.25 5.24 -66.13
N THR A 468 -1.99 4.14 -66.05
CA THR A 468 -2.82 3.78 -64.89
C THR A 468 -2.30 2.51 -64.28
N VAL A 469 -2.00 2.55 -62.98
CA VAL A 469 -1.70 1.36 -62.17
C VAL A 469 -2.90 1.02 -61.30
N ARG A 470 -3.17 -0.27 -61.14
CA ARG A 470 -4.22 -0.83 -60.30
C ARG A 470 -3.66 -1.91 -59.38
N ASP A 471 -3.94 -1.82 -58.10
CA ASP A 471 -3.57 -2.85 -57.12
C ASP A 471 -4.58 -4.01 -57.07
N SER A 472 -4.29 -5.07 -56.30
CA SER A 472 -5.16 -6.25 -56.21
C SER A 472 -6.49 -5.99 -55.49
N ASN A 473 -6.57 -4.92 -54.69
CA ASN A 473 -7.83 -4.47 -54.07
C ASN A 473 -8.67 -3.59 -55.01
N GLY A 474 -8.15 -3.33 -56.21
CA GLY A 474 -8.81 -2.55 -57.24
C GLY A 474 -8.62 -1.04 -57.12
N VAL A 475 -7.78 -0.57 -56.21
CA VAL A 475 -7.42 0.85 -56.07
C VAL A 475 -6.56 1.24 -57.27
N THR A 476 -6.88 2.39 -57.88
CA THR A 476 -6.19 2.87 -59.07
C THR A 476 -5.51 4.21 -58.85
N ASN A 477 -4.44 4.45 -59.59
CA ASN A 477 -3.81 5.76 -59.74
C ASN A 477 -3.34 5.95 -61.18
N SER A 478 -3.46 7.17 -61.69
CA SER A 478 -3.05 7.51 -63.04
C SER A 478 -2.08 8.68 -63.04
N LYS A 479 -1.07 8.61 -63.90
CA LYS A 479 -0.07 9.66 -64.10
C LYS A 479 0.14 9.91 -65.58
N ALA A 480 0.20 11.18 -65.95
CA ALA A 480 0.57 11.58 -67.30
C ALA A 480 2.09 11.48 -67.49
N VAL A 481 2.51 10.85 -68.59
CA VAL A 481 3.92 10.61 -68.94
C VAL A 481 4.14 11.10 -70.36
N TRP A 482 5.15 11.94 -70.56
CA TRP A 482 5.51 12.42 -71.88
C TRP A 482 6.26 11.33 -72.65
N VAL A 483 5.91 11.12 -73.91
CA VAL A 483 6.65 10.21 -74.81
C VAL A 483 7.18 11.03 -75.98
N ASN A 484 8.48 11.25 -75.99
CA ASN A 484 9.18 12.02 -77.02
C ASN A 484 9.79 11.03 -78.03
N VAL A 485 9.12 10.83 -79.16
CA VAL A 485 9.59 9.90 -80.18
C VAL A 485 10.55 10.63 -81.13
N ALA A 486 11.84 10.29 -81.04
CA ALA A 486 12.86 10.88 -81.89
C ALA A 486 12.65 10.49 -83.36
N ALA A 487 12.67 11.50 -84.23
CA ALA A 487 12.64 11.32 -85.69
C ALA A 487 14.06 11.05 -86.22
N SER A 488 14.20 10.20 -87.24
CA SER A 488 15.46 9.88 -87.90
C SER A 488 15.48 10.38 -89.35
N GLY A 489 16.57 11.04 -89.76
CA GLY A 489 16.77 11.50 -91.14
C GLY A 489 15.63 12.39 -91.66
N ALA A 490 14.98 11.95 -92.74
CA ALA A 490 13.90 12.65 -93.42
C ALA A 490 12.50 12.33 -92.87
N ASP A 491 12.40 11.76 -91.67
CA ASP A 491 11.11 11.46 -91.04
C ASP A 491 10.22 12.72 -90.88
N LEU A 492 8.93 12.56 -91.19
CA LEU A 492 7.91 13.57 -90.91
C LEU A 492 7.93 13.91 -89.41
N ARG A 493 7.99 15.19 -89.07
CA ARG A 493 8.00 15.68 -87.68
C ARG A 493 7.32 17.03 -87.54
N ILE A 494 6.80 17.31 -86.35
CA ILE A 494 6.24 18.61 -85.97
C ILE A 494 7.23 19.31 -85.05
N THR A 495 7.48 20.59 -85.32
CA THR A 495 8.34 21.46 -84.50
C THR A 495 7.56 22.71 -84.13
N LEU A 496 7.60 23.11 -82.86
CA LEU A 496 7.10 24.42 -82.44
C LEU A 496 8.22 25.48 -82.53
N PRO A 497 7.88 26.77 -82.69
CA PRO A 497 8.85 27.85 -82.58
C PRO A 497 9.51 27.80 -81.20
N THR A 498 10.75 28.30 -81.12
CA THR A 498 11.52 28.40 -79.88
C THR A 498 10.67 28.96 -78.73
N GLY A 499 10.47 28.14 -77.70
CA GLY A 499 9.62 28.43 -76.55
C GLY A 499 9.29 27.16 -75.77
N PRO A 500 8.71 27.26 -74.56
CA PRO A 500 8.19 26.11 -73.84
C PRO A 500 7.13 25.40 -74.70
N ALA A 501 7.20 24.07 -74.74
CA ALA A 501 6.20 23.27 -75.44
C ALA A 501 4.80 23.47 -74.84
N GLU A 502 4.74 23.69 -73.52
CA GLU A 502 3.54 24.09 -72.79
C GLU A 502 3.26 25.59 -72.95
N ARG A 503 1.97 25.96 -72.99
CA ARG A 503 1.53 27.34 -73.27
C ARG A 503 0.62 27.84 -72.15
N ALA A 504 0.69 29.14 -71.85
CA ALA A 504 -0.22 29.80 -70.92
C ALA A 504 -0.66 31.17 -71.46
N ASN A 505 -1.96 31.46 -71.43
CA ASN A 505 -2.52 32.74 -71.85
C ASN A 505 -3.70 33.17 -70.96
N PRO A 506 -3.89 34.47 -70.70
CA PRO A 506 -5.08 34.93 -70.00
C PRO A 506 -6.35 34.76 -70.85
N LYS A 507 -7.47 34.47 -70.19
CA LYS A 507 -8.80 34.49 -70.82
C LYS A 507 -9.11 35.88 -71.39
N GLY A 508 -9.72 35.93 -72.57
CA GLY A 508 -10.19 37.16 -73.20
C GLY A 508 -9.10 37.98 -73.90
N THR A 509 -7.83 37.60 -73.77
CA THR A 509 -6.72 38.28 -74.45
C THR A 509 -6.51 37.71 -75.84
N GLN A 510 -6.46 38.57 -76.86
CA GLN A 510 -6.14 38.14 -78.22
C GLN A 510 -4.74 37.52 -78.26
N LEU A 511 -4.65 36.32 -78.82
CA LEU A 511 -3.38 35.60 -78.95
C LEU A 511 -2.46 36.32 -79.93
N THR A 512 -1.19 36.48 -79.55
CA THR A 512 -0.11 36.72 -80.51
C THR A 512 0.00 35.48 -81.41
N GLU A 513 -0.09 35.66 -82.72
CA GLU A 513 -0.04 34.53 -83.66
C GLU A 513 1.28 33.78 -83.52
N TRP A 514 1.18 32.45 -83.55
CA TRP A 514 2.34 31.57 -83.52
C TRP A 514 2.08 30.35 -84.41
N THR A 515 3.16 29.75 -84.91
CA THR A 515 3.05 28.71 -85.95
C THR A 515 3.75 27.43 -85.54
N ALA A 516 3.07 26.28 -85.54
CA ALA A 516 3.77 25.00 -85.60
C ALA A 516 4.19 24.71 -87.04
N THR A 517 5.36 24.09 -87.25
CA THR A 517 5.90 23.75 -88.57
C THR A 517 6.05 22.24 -88.71
N ALA A 518 5.72 21.69 -89.87
CA ALA A 518 6.04 20.32 -90.24
C ALA A 518 7.27 20.29 -91.14
N ALA A 519 8.08 19.25 -90.99
CA ALA A 519 9.25 19.01 -91.85
C ALA A 519 9.43 17.50 -92.08
N GLY A 520 10.14 17.13 -93.15
CA GLY A 520 10.34 15.73 -93.54
C GLY A 520 9.11 15.09 -94.18
N GLY A 521 9.11 13.77 -94.33
CA GLY A 521 8.05 13.05 -95.05
C GLY A 521 8.04 13.38 -96.55
N THR A 522 6.89 13.16 -97.19
CA THR A 522 6.72 13.26 -98.64
C THR A 522 5.44 13.99 -99.04
N GLY A 523 5.53 14.83 -100.08
CA GLY A 523 4.37 15.50 -100.66
C GLY A 523 3.72 16.54 -99.74
N THR A 524 2.41 16.74 -99.90
CA THR A 524 1.64 17.77 -99.20
C THR A 524 1.23 17.34 -97.79
N TYR A 525 1.27 18.26 -96.82
CA TYR A 525 0.85 18.00 -95.46
C TYR A 525 -0.63 18.33 -95.21
N THR A 526 -1.32 17.44 -94.50
CA THR A 526 -2.67 17.65 -93.99
C THR A 526 -2.62 17.73 -92.46
N TRP A 527 -3.08 18.84 -91.90
CA TRP A 527 -3.09 19.09 -90.47
C TRP A 527 -4.48 18.86 -89.85
N THR A 528 -4.51 18.19 -88.70
CA THR A 528 -5.73 17.97 -87.92
C THR A 528 -5.46 18.25 -86.43
N PRO A 529 -5.77 19.46 -85.94
CA PRO A 529 -5.69 19.78 -84.52
C PRO A 529 -6.92 19.27 -83.77
N SER A 530 -6.74 18.93 -82.50
CA SER A 530 -7.83 18.65 -81.56
C SER A 530 -7.50 19.18 -80.17
N GLY A 531 -8.53 19.33 -79.33
CA GLY A 531 -8.37 19.82 -77.95
C GLY A 531 -8.06 21.31 -77.82
N LEU A 532 -8.36 22.12 -78.85
CA LEU A 532 -8.13 23.57 -78.82
C LEU A 532 -9.03 24.25 -77.76
N PRO A 533 -8.54 25.28 -77.05
CA PRO A 533 -9.40 26.12 -76.22
C PRO A 533 -10.49 26.81 -77.04
N ASN A 534 -11.68 26.99 -76.46
CA ASN A 534 -12.77 27.72 -77.10
C ASN A 534 -12.33 29.13 -77.48
N GLY A 535 -12.63 29.58 -78.71
CA GLY A 535 -12.23 30.88 -79.23
C GLY A 535 -10.85 30.91 -79.90
N VAL A 536 -10.12 29.79 -79.90
CA VAL A 536 -8.88 29.61 -80.67
C VAL A 536 -9.19 28.90 -82.00
N SER A 537 -8.60 29.39 -83.08
CA SER A 537 -8.69 28.82 -84.42
C SER A 537 -7.31 28.57 -85.00
N VAL A 538 -7.20 27.62 -85.93
CA VAL A 538 -5.95 27.30 -86.61
C VAL A 538 -6.14 27.49 -88.11
N THR A 539 -5.24 28.23 -88.73
CA THR A 539 -5.17 28.39 -90.19
C THR A 539 -3.98 27.60 -90.71
N PHE A 540 -4.18 26.81 -91.76
CA PHE A 540 -3.15 25.94 -92.32
C PHE A 540 -2.62 26.50 -93.63
N ASN A 541 -1.31 26.42 -93.81
CA ASN A 541 -0.68 26.47 -95.12
C ASN A 541 0.11 25.16 -95.34
N ALA A 542 0.77 25.01 -96.50
CA ALA A 542 1.40 23.75 -96.90
C ALA A 542 2.39 23.18 -95.86
N GLU A 543 3.00 24.01 -95.00
CA GLU A 543 4.04 23.60 -94.03
C GLU A 543 3.77 24.01 -92.58
N LYS A 544 2.81 24.90 -92.35
CA LYS A 544 2.60 25.58 -91.06
C LYS A 544 1.15 25.54 -90.60
N ALA A 545 0.96 25.34 -89.31
CA ALA A 545 -0.30 25.52 -88.60
C ALA A 545 -0.21 26.79 -87.75
N THR A 546 -0.95 27.84 -88.12
CA THR A 546 -0.94 29.15 -87.46
C THR A 546 -2.11 29.28 -86.50
N PHE A 547 -1.82 29.50 -85.22
CA PHE A 547 -2.82 29.62 -84.14
C PHE A 547 -3.15 31.08 -83.91
N LYS A 548 -4.45 31.40 -83.86
CA LYS A 548 -4.96 32.76 -83.64
C LYS A 548 -6.32 32.73 -82.93
N GLY A 549 -6.75 33.87 -82.41
CA GLY A 549 -8.07 34.04 -81.79
C GLY A 549 -7.99 34.53 -80.34
N THR A 550 -9.10 34.44 -79.62
CA THR A 550 -9.25 34.96 -78.26
C THR A 550 -9.87 33.87 -77.38
N PRO A 551 -9.09 33.19 -76.53
CA PRO A 551 -9.59 32.10 -75.69
C PRO A 551 -10.67 32.61 -74.73
N SER A 552 -11.82 31.94 -74.69
CA SER A 552 -13.01 32.39 -73.96
C SER A 552 -13.30 31.60 -72.68
N ALA A 553 -12.61 30.48 -72.46
CA ALA A 553 -12.81 29.60 -71.30
C ALA A 553 -11.48 29.34 -70.58
N THR A 554 -11.49 29.51 -69.26
CA THR A 554 -10.37 29.13 -68.38
C THR A 554 -10.28 27.61 -68.25
N GLY A 555 -9.07 27.08 -68.13
CA GLY A 555 -8.82 25.64 -67.97
C GLY A 555 -7.51 25.21 -68.60
N THR A 556 -7.10 23.96 -68.33
CA THR A 556 -5.95 23.34 -68.99
C THR A 556 -6.43 22.38 -70.07
N PHE A 557 -6.04 22.65 -71.31
CA PHE A 557 -6.43 21.91 -72.50
C PHE A 557 -5.26 21.09 -73.02
N THR A 558 -5.46 19.79 -73.28
CA THR A 558 -4.47 18.97 -73.99
C THR A 558 -4.69 19.12 -75.49
N VAL A 559 -3.86 19.92 -76.15
CA VAL A 559 -3.90 20.12 -77.59
C VAL A 559 -3.06 19.06 -78.27
N LYS A 560 -3.65 18.39 -79.26
CA LYS A 560 -2.97 17.42 -80.11
C LYS A 560 -2.96 17.93 -81.54
N LEU A 561 -1.76 18.03 -82.12
CA LEU A 561 -1.56 18.32 -83.53
C LEU A 561 -1.18 17.03 -84.23
N THR A 562 -1.93 16.67 -85.26
CA THR A 562 -1.56 15.56 -86.15
C THR A 562 -1.27 16.13 -87.52
N VAL A 563 -0.12 15.76 -88.09
CA VAL A 563 0.20 16.06 -89.49
C VAL A 563 0.37 14.74 -90.24
N THR A 564 -0.28 14.65 -91.40
CA THR A 564 -0.23 13.49 -92.29
C THR A 564 0.33 13.92 -93.64
N ASP A 565 1.33 13.20 -94.15
CA ASP A 565 1.91 13.46 -95.46
C ASP A 565 1.20 12.71 -96.60
N ALA A 566 1.66 12.86 -97.84
CA ALA A 566 1.04 12.21 -99.00
C ALA A 566 1.14 10.68 -98.93
N ALA A 567 2.22 10.15 -98.34
CA ALA A 567 2.43 8.72 -98.09
C ALA A 567 1.64 8.17 -96.90
N LYS A 568 0.73 8.96 -96.30
CA LYS A 568 -0.08 8.59 -95.13
C LYS A 568 0.72 8.32 -93.85
N THR A 569 1.98 8.74 -93.81
CA THR A 569 2.77 8.73 -92.57
C THR A 569 2.27 9.85 -91.66
N LYS A 570 2.29 9.59 -90.35
CA LYS A 570 1.76 10.52 -89.33
C LYS A 570 2.85 10.98 -88.39
N SER A 571 2.80 12.25 -87.99
CA SER A 571 3.51 12.79 -86.84
C SER A 571 2.52 13.47 -85.91
N GLU A 572 2.72 13.31 -84.61
CA GLU A 572 1.80 13.84 -83.61
C GLU A 572 2.55 14.63 -82.53
N PHE A 573 2.05 15.81 -82.21
CA PHE A 573 2.62 16.66 -81.18
C PHE A 573 1.53 17.05 -80.19
N SER A 574 1.71 16.68 -78.93
CA SER A 574 0.84 17.01 -77.81
C SER A 574 1.50 18.04 -76.90
N PHE A 575 0.71 18.99 -76.43
CA PHE A 575 1.08 19.94 -75.39
C PHE A 575 -0.14 20.36 -74.57
N GLN A 576 0.09 20.82 -73.35
CA GLN A 576 -0.89 21.45 -72.49
C GLN A 576 -0.90 22.97 -72.73
N TRP A 577 -2.11 23.50 -72.82
CA TRP A 577 -2.39 24.92 -72.93
C TRP A 577 -3.29 25.35 -71.78
N THR A 578 -2.74 26.13 -70.85
CA THR A 578 -3.48 26.67 -69.71
C THR A 578 -4.03 28.06 -70.05
N ILE A 579 -5.34 28.22 -69.92
CA ILE A 579 -6.01 29.51 -69.99
C ILE A 579 -6.38 29.94 -68.57
N THR A 580 -5.81 31.06 -68.12
CA THR A 580 -5.99 31.59 -66.75
C THR A 580 -7.02 32.71 -66.68
#